data_AF-B9Y9Q5-F1
#
_entry.id   AF-B9Y9Q5-F1
#
_cell.length_a   1.000
_cell.length_b   1.000
_cell.length_c   1.000
_cell.angle_alpha   90.00
_cell.angle_beta   90.00
_cell.angle_gamma   90.00
#
_symmetry.space_group_name_H-M   'P 1'
#
loop_
_entity.id
_entity.type
_entity.pdbx_description
1 polymer ?
#
loop_
_entity_poly.entity_id
_entity_poly.type
_entity_poly.pdbx_seq_one_letter_code
_entity_poly.pdbx_strand_id
1 'polypeptide(L)'
;MMEEVLNIICDETLTYQQQLLALARLAENMDDTLQRSPEYLQGEREGIFCDLGEGLAPYRPRYICPDYKQLMEKGSPFLGLTPPQDLLEATNALLIMYHHVPSITSFPVYLGNLDELLEPFVLKETPQRAKQILKMFLLHIDRTLTDSFVHADLGPQASRTGELILELTEEMQCAMPNLTLKYDSQQTSDDFLKRCALCMLKTAKPSFANHAMFTREWGENYAIASCYNGLKVGGGGFTLPRIRLYECSLKAKDPQDFLDNVLPRYVQIMLEMMEDRIRFIVETSAFFKANFLVTEGFVKLENFTGMFGMVGLAECVNHLLGIEDPRRGYGNNVQADDLGVKILQRLSDLVAGFTSAYCDGTDHHFRLHAQVGIDSDGRENSPGARIPVGAEPGMLKQIQHAARMHGFFPTGIGDIFKFEETWLNTPEALGDIIKGAMASGMRYFSGYLENNDVVRVTGYLVKKSELAKLDQHKQSLNNVSIFGQGARDKGNALDRRVEKREQ
;
A
#
# COMPACT_ATOMS: atom_id res chain seq x y z
N MET A 1 -12.13 12.54 -26.07
CA MET A 1 -12.24 11.14 -26.51
C MET A 1 -11.30 10.79 -27.67
N MET A 2 -11.58 11.11 -28.95
CA MET A 2 -10.71 10.69 -30.06
C MET A 2 -9.28 11.25 -29.95
N GLU A 3 -9.14 12.49 -29.46
CA GLU A 3 -7.84 13.12 -29.18
C GLU A 3 -7.09 12.43 -28.03
N GLU A 4 -7.78 12.02 -26.96
CA GLU A 4 -7.16 11.31 -25.83
C GLU A 4 -6.69 9.91 -26.22
N VAL A 5 -7.47 9.21 -27.05
CA VAL A 5 -7.05 7.93 -27.63
C VAL A 5 -5.79 8.14 -28.47
N LEU A 6 -5.76 9.17 -29.33
CA LEU A 6 -4.60 9.48 -30.16
C LEU A 6 -3.36 9.82 -29.31
N ASN A 7 -3.54 10.56 -28.22
CA ASN A 7 -2.47 10.88 -27.28
C ASN A 7 -1.87 9.61 -26.65
N ILE A 8 -2.68 8.63 -26.26
CA ILE A 8 -2.18 7.37 -25.68
C ILE A 8 -1.42 6.53 -26.73
N ILE A 9 -1.96 6.38 -27.95
CA ILE A 9 -1.35 5.52 -28.97
C ILE A 9 -0.08 6.13 -29.58
N CYS A 10 0.05 7.45 -29.56
CA CYS A 10 1.24 8.17 -30.03
C CYS A 10 2.27 8.45 -28.91
N ASP A 11 1.99 8.08 -27.66
CA ASP A 11 2.93 8.28 -26.55
C ASP A 11 4.08 7.26 -26.63
N GLU A 12 5.25 7.75 -27.04
CA GLU A 12 6.48 6.95 -27.18
C GLU A 12 7.08 6.53 -25.83
N THR A 13 6.63 7.10 -24.71
CA THR A 13 7.09 6.73 -23.37
C THR A 13 6.37 5.49 -22.83
N LEU A 14 5.22 5.12 -23.42
CA LEU A 14 4.44 3.95 -23.02
C LEU A 14 4.87 2.72 -23.81
N THR A 15 4.98 1.59 -23.11
CA THR A 15 5.06 0.26 -23.72
C THR A 15 3.70 -0.17 -24.28
N TYR A 16 3.67 -1.18 -25.14
CA TYR A 16 2.41 -1.75 -25.67
C TYR A 16 1.40 -2.09 -24.56
N GLN A 17 1.85 -2.75 -23.48
CA GLN A 17 0.96 -3.13 -22.39
C GLN A 17 0.48 -1.92 -21.59
N GLN A 18 1.31 -0.90 -21.40
CA GLN A 18 0.88 0.36 -20.77
C GLN A 18 -0.16 1.09 -21.60
N GLN A 19 0.00 1.15 -22.94
CA GLN A 19 -1.00 1.72 -23.84
C GLN A 19 -2.32 0.96 -23.76
N LEU A 20 -2.28 -0.37 -23.79
CA LEU A 20 -3.48 -1.21 -23.64
C LEU A 20 -4.23 -0.91 -22.34
N LEU A 21 -3.51 -0.84 -21.21
CA LEU A 21 -4.09 -0.53 -19.91
C LEU A 21 -4.62 0.92 -19.83
N ALA A 22 -3.92 1.87 -20.43
CA ALA A 22 -4.36 3.27 -20.48
C ALA A 22 -5.66 3.43 -21.30
N LEU A 23 -5.77 2.75 -22.44
CA LEU A 23 -6.99 2.73 -23.25
C LEU A 23 -8.15 2.08 -22.49
N ALA A 24 -7.90 0.97 -21.78
CA ALA A 24 -8.92 0.33 -20.95
C ALA A 24 -9.41 1.25 -19.82
N ARG A 25 -8.49 1.94 -19.13
CA ARG A 25 -8.83 2.95 -18.10
C ARG A 25 -9.61 4.13 -18.66
N LEU A 26 -9.27 4.58 -19.87
CA LEU A 26 -10.01 5.65 -20.54
C LEU A 26 -11.47 5.24 -20.75
N ALA A 27 -11.71 4.01 -21.19
CA ALA A 27 -13.07 3.47 -21.36
C ALA A 27 -13.81 3.30 -20.02
N GLU A 28 -13.11 2.80 -18.99
CA GLU A 28 -13.64 2.64 -17.63
C GLU A 28 -14.13 3.98 -17.02
N ASN A 29 -13.49 5.09 -17.39
CA ASN A 29 -13.85 6.42 -16.91
C ASN A 29 -14.95 7.13 -17.72
N MET A 30 -15.56 6.46 -18.71
CA MET A 30 -16.65 7.02 -19.52
C MET A 30 -18.04 6.61 -19.03
N ASP A 31 -18.16 5.53 -18.26
CA ASP A 31 -19.44 4.98 -17.84
C ASP A 31 -19.94 5.66 -16.57
N ASP A 32 -20.94 6.53 -16.70
CA ASP A 32 -21.59 7.24 -15.59
C ASP A 32 -22.84 6.53 -15.05
N THR A 33 -23.05 5.25 -15.37
CA THR A 33 -24.21 4.47 -14.90
C THR A 33 -24.37 4.52 -13.38
N LEU A 34 -23.26 4.47 -12.63
CA LEU A 34 -23.28 4.73 -11.19
C LEU A 34 -23.35 6.24 -10.93
N GLN A 35 -24.55 6.72 -10.64
CA GLN A 35 -24.81 8.12 -10.35
C GLN A 35 -24.17 8.54 -9.02
N ARG A 36 -23.55 9.72 -9.00
CA ARG A 36 -22.95 10.33 -7.80
C ARG A 36 -23.77 11.53 -7.37
N SER A 37 -23.85 11.77 -6.06
CA SER A 37 -24.58 12.91 -5.53
C SER A 37 -23.99 14.25 -6.01
N PRO A 38 -24.82 15.30 -6.22
CA PRO A 38 -24.33 16.64 -6.55
C PRO A 38 -23.29 17.17 -5.56
N GLU A 39 -23.45 16.83 -4.28
CA GLU A 39 -22.55 17.18 -3.19
C GLU A 39 -21.18 16.51 -3.33
N TYR A 40 -21.14 15.22 -3.69
CA TYR A 40 -19.89 14.52 -3.97
C TYR A 40 -19.17 15.13 -5.18
N LEU A 41 -19.89 15.36 -6.28
CA LEU A 41 -19.33 15.98 -7.50
C LEU A 41 -18.80 17.39 -7.23
N GLN A 42 -19.44 18.15 -6.34
CA GLN A 42 -18.93 19.44 -5.90
C GLN A 42 -17.66 19.29 -5.06
N GLY A 43 -17.62 18.33 -4.14
CA GLY A 43 -16.41 18.02 -3.37
C GLY A 43 -15.23 17.57 -4.25
N GLU A 44 -15.48 16.78 -5.30
CA GLU A 44 -14.44 16.42 -6.29
C GLU A 44 -13.91 17.66 -7.02
N ARG A 45 -14.80 18.56 -7.48
CA ARG A 45 -14.38 19.83 -8.13
C ARG A 45 -13.58 20.73 -7.21
N GLU A 46 -13.86 20.69 -5.91
CA GLU A 46 -13.13 21.42 -4.87
C GLU A 46 -11.86 20.71 -4.41
N GLY A 47 -11.55 19.53 -4.95
CA GLY A 47 -10.35 18.75 -4.59
C GLY A 47 -10.46 18.02 -3.25
N ILE A 48 -11.62 18.06 -2.58
CA ILE A 48 -11.84 17.42 -1.28
C ILE A 48 -11.85 15.90 -1.40
N PHE A 49 -12.45 15.37 -2.47
CA PHE A 49 -12.53 13.94 -2.73
C PHE A 49 -11.64 13.53 -3.90
N CYS A 50 -11.09 12.32 -3.79
CA CYS A 50 -10.33 11.67 -4.85
C CYS A 50 -10.63 10.17 -4.79
N ASP A 51 -11.15 9.61 -5.87
CA ASP A 51 -11.48 8.18 -5.97
C ASP A 51 -10.26 7.30 -6.28
N LEU A 52 -9.07 7.89 -6.43
CA LEU A 52 -7.82 7.22 -6.80
C LEU A 52 -7.89 6.44 -8.14
N GLY A 53 -8.72 6.89 -9.09
CA GLY A 53 -8.81 6.30 -10.41
C GLY A 53 -9.41 4.90 -10.41
N GLU A 54 -10.38 4.64 -9.52
CA GLU A 54 -11.08 3.36 -9.44
C GLU A 54 -12.21 3.20 -10.45
N GLY A 55 -12.36 4.14 -11.38
CA GLY A 55 -13.41 4.11 -12.38
C GLY A 55 -14.76 4.58 -11.86
N LEU A 56 -15.59 5.09 -12.77
CA LEU A 56 -16.90 5.64 -12.44
C LEU A 56 -17.92 4.54 -12.12
N ALA A 57 -17.90 3.44 -12.88
CA ALA A 57 -18.73 2.25 -12.69
C ALA A 57 -17.83 1.02 -12.42
N PRO A 58 -17.49 0.73 -11.15
CA PRO A 58 -16.47 -0.28 -10.85
C PRO A 58 -16.93 -1.71 -11.15
N TYR A 59 -16.11 -2.46 -11.90
CA TYR A 59 -16.39 -3.86 -12.26
C TYR A 59 -15.56 -4.89 -11.47
N ARG A 60 -14.66 -4.42 -10.61
CA ARG A 60 -13.78 -5.23 -9.77
C ARG A 60 -13.51 -4.52 -8.43
N PRO A 61 -13.26 -5.27 -7.34
CA PRO A 61 -12.73 -4.69 -6.11
C PRO A 61 -11.38 -3.99 -6.33
N ARG A 62 -11.07 -2.99 -5.51
CA ARG A 62 -9.76 -2.32 -5.55
C ARG A 62 -8.60 -3.27 -5.32
N TYR A 63 -8.69 -4.05 -4.25
CA TYR A 63 -7.66 -4.99 -3.82
C TYR A 63 -8.25 -6.38 -3.67
N ILE A 64 -7.51 -7.38 -4.13
CA ILE A 64 -7.88 -8.79 -4.04
C ILE A 64 -6.70 -9.52 -3.43
N CYS A 65 -6.95 -10.27 -2.35
CA CYS A 65 -5.96 -11.03 -1.62
C CYS A 65 -6.36 -12.51 -1.64
N PRO A 66 -6.11 -13.25 -2.74
CA PRO A 66 -6.51 -14.65 -2.84
C PRO A 66 -5.85 -15.52 -1.76
N ASP A 67 -6.56 -16.55 -1.32
CA ASP A 67 -5.98 -17.60 -0.48
C ASP A 67 -5.17 -18.57 -1.35
N TYR A 68 -3.89 -18.26 -1.55
CA TYR A 68 -2.99 -19.10 -2.34
C TYR A 68 -2.68 -20.45 -1.69
N LYS A 69 -3.00 -20.69 -0.41
CA LYS A 69 -2.89 -22.04 0.18
C LYS A 69 -3.86 -23.00 -0.51
N GLN A 70 -5.05 -22.52 -0.88
CA GLN A 70 -6.02 -23.30 -1.64
C GLN A 70 -5.45 -23.77 -2.98
N LEU A 71 -4.64 -22.93 -3.65
CA LEU A 71 -3.99 -23.30 -4.91
C LEU A 71 -2.98 -24.43 -4.68
N MET A 72 -2.19 -24.35 -3.60
CA MET A 72 -1.21 -25.37 -3.26
C MET A 72 -1.86 -26.70 -2.88
N GLU A 73 -3.00 -26.67 -2.21
CA GLU A 73 -3.68 -27.87 -1.70
C GLU A 73 -4.60 -28.53 -2.72
N LYS A 74 -5.29 -27.72 -3.55
CA LYS A 74 -6.40 -28.17 -4.40
C LYS A 74 -6.21 -27.90 -5.89
N GLY A 75 -5.23 -27.07 -6.25
CA GLY A 75 -5.09 -26.57 -7.62
C GLY A 75 -6.22 -25.60 -8.00
N SER A 76 -6.49 -25.47 -9.29
CA SER A 76 -7.58 -24.67 -9.84
C SER A 76 -8.18 -25.40 -11.05
N PRO A 77 -9.39 -25.98 -10.92
CA PRO A 77 -10.10 -26.60 -12.04
C PRO A 77 -10.30 -25.67 -13.23
N PHE A 78 -10.66 -24.40 -13.01
CA PHE A 78 -10.87 -23.39 -14.05
C PHE A 78 -9.59 -23.15 -14.87
N LEU A 79 -8.44 -23.13 -14.21
CA LEU A 79 -7.13 -22.96 -14.87
C LEU A 79 -6.51 -24.29 -15.31
N GLY A 80 -7.16 -25.43 -15.06
CA GLY A 80 -6.62 -26.76 -15.35
C GLY A 80 -5.35 -27.10 -14.54
N LEU A 81 -5.20 -26.52 -13.35
CA LEU A 81 -4.05 -26.72 -12.47
C LEU A 81 -4.37 -27.81 -11.43
N THR A 82 -3.48 -28.77 -11.29
CA THR A 82 -3.50 -29.74 -10.18
C THR A 82 -2.61 -29.25 -9.03
N PRO A 83 -2.78 -29.78 -7.80
CA PRO A 83 -1.88 -29.44 -6.69
C PRO A 83 -0.41 -29.69 -7.06
N PRO A 84 0.47 -28.69 -6.92
CA PRO A 84 1.88 -28.83 -7.28
C PRO A 84 2.56 -29.88 -6.40
N GLN A 85 3.48 -30.65 -6.99
CA GLN A 85 4.21 -31.71 -6.30
C GLN A 85 5.63 -31.31 -5.90
N ASP A 86 6.21 -30.36 -6.63
CA ASP A 86 7.56 -29.85 -6.40
C ASP A 86 7.63 -28.31 -6.51
N LEU A 87 8.82 -27.76 -6.27
CA LEU A 87 9.05 -26.32 -6.25
C LEU A 87 8.86 -25.67 -7.64
N LEU A 88 9.17 -26.40 -8.72
CA LEU A 88 9.01 -25.89 -10.08
C LEU A 88 7.52 -25.77 -10.43
N GLU A 89 6.74 -26.81 -10.11
CA GLU A 89 5.29 -26.78 -10.29
C GLU A 89 4.64 -25.71 -9.40
N ALA A 90 5.05 -25.57 -8.14
CA ALA A 90 4.48 -24.59 -7.22
C ALA A 90 4.73 -23.15 -7.68
N THR A 91 5.97 -22.82 -8.07
CA THR A 91 6.29 -21.49 -8.59
C THR A 91 5.59 -21.22 -9.92
N ASN A 92 5.49 -22.20 -10.81
CA ASN A 92 4.76 -22.05 -12.08
C ASN A 92 3.25 -21.85 -11.86
N ALA A 93 2.63 -22.62 -10.95
CA ALA A 93 1.21 -22.46 -10.62
C ALA A 93 0.91 -21.07 -10.05
N LEU A 94 1.78 -20.55 -9.17
CA LEU A 94 1.68 -19.18 -8.67
C LEU A 94 1.75 -18.14 -9.80
N LEU A 95 2.72 -18.25 -10.71
CA LEU A 95 2.85 -17.31 -11.84
C LEU A 95 1.60 -17.31 -12.73
N ILE A 96 1.04 -18.48 -13.02
CA ILE A 96 -0.22 -18.60 -13.78
C ILE A 96 -1.35 -17.92 -13.01
N MET A 97 -1.51 -18.23 -11.72
CA MET A 97 -2.56 -17.63 -10.90
C MET A 97 -2.44 -16.10 -10.83
N TYR A 98 -1.23 -15.57 -10.63
CA TYR A 98 -0.96 -14.12 -10.56
C TYR A 98 -1.39 -13.37 -11.80
N HIS A 99 -1.27 -13.98 -12.98
CA HIS A 99 -1.74 -13.38 -14.23
C HIS A 99 -3.25 -13.12 -14.24
N HIS A 100 -4.03 -13.94 -13.53
CA HIS A 100 -5.49 -13.90 -13.52
C HIS A 100 -6.09 -13.14 -12.34
N VAL A 101 -5.28 -12.60 -11.44
CA VAL A 101 -5.76 -11.85 -10.26
C VAL A 101 -5.79 -10.36 -10.60
N PRO A 102 -6.97 -9.75 -10.75
CA PRO A 102 -7.06 -8.36 -11.16
C PRO A 102 -6.88 -7.41 -9.97
N SER A 103 -6.66 -6.14 -10.28
CA SER A 103 -6.79 -5.00 -9.37
C SER A 103 -7.10 -3.77 -10.21
N ILE A 104 -7.28 -2.60 -9.59
CA ILE A 104 -7.47 -1.35 -10.34
C ILE A 104 -6.32 -1.04 -11.31
N THR A 105 -5.11 -1.53 -11.04
CA THR A 105 -3.95 -1.37 -11.92
C THR A 105 -3.74 -2.55 -12.87
N SER A 106 -4.60 -3.56 -12.80
CA SER A 106 -4.57 -4.82 -13.57
C SER A 106 -3.44 -5.78 -13.21
N PHE A 107 -2.72 -5.54 -12.12
CA PHE A 107 -1.70 -6.45 -11.57
C PHE A 107 -2.10 -6.97 -10.18
N PRO A 108 -1.69 -8.19 -9.79
CA PRO A 108 -1.95 -8.70 -8.46
C PRO A 108 -1.23 -7.84 -7.42
N VAL A 109 -1.98 -7.43 -6.40
CA VAL A 109 -1.46 -6.57 -5.33
C VAL A 109 -0.98 -7.35 -4.11
N TYR A 110 -1.16 -8.66 -4.10
CA TYR A 110 -0.73 -9.57 -3.04
C TYR A 110 -0.33 -10.90 -3.66
N LEU A 111 0.85 -11.39 -3.31
CA LEU A 111 1.45 -12.62 -3.82
C LEU A 111 1.52 -13.73 -2.75
N GLY A 112 0.92 -13.52 -1.57
CA GLY A 112 1.01 -14.50 -0.48
C GLY A 112 2.19 -14.29 0.45
N ASN A 113 2.17 -15.03 1.56
CA ASN A 113 3.35 -15.27 2.41
C ASN A 113 4.26 -16.24 1.65
N LEU A 114 5.16 -15.71 0.82
CA LEU A 114 5.91 -16.53 -0.15
C LEU A 114 6.78 -17.57 0.52
N ASP A 115 7.33 -17.23 1.67
CA ASP A 115 8.14 -18.15 2.45
C ASP A 115 7.32 -19.33 2.97
N GLU A 116 6.19 -19.08 3.63
CA GLU A 116 5.31 -20.14 4.14
C GLU A 116 4.71 -20.99 3.01
N LEU A 117 4.32 -20.38 1.89
CA LEU A 117 3.71 -21.08 0.76
C LEU A 117 4.70 -22.03 0.07
N LEU A 118 5.97 -21.62 -0.05
CA LEU A 118 6.96 -22.37 -0.81
C LEU A 118 7.88 -23.24 0.08
N GLU A 119 7.93 -23.01 1.39
CA GLU A 119 8.77 -23.78 2.33
C GLU A 119 8.61 -25.30 2.19
N PRO A 120 7.39 -25.87 2.11
CA PRO A 120 7.23 -27.32 1.98
C PRO A 120 7.86 -27.92 0.72
N PHE A 121 8.05 -27.11 -0.32
CA PHE A 121 8.66 -27.51 -1.59
C PHE A 121 10.16 -27.23 -1.60
N VAL A 122 10.60 -26.09 -1.04
CA VAL A 122 12.01 -25.73 -0.90
C VAL A 122 12.76 -26.74 -0.03
N LEU A 123 12.16 -27.23 1.06
CA LEU A 123 12.79 -28.21 1.95
C LEU A 123 12.99 -29.59 1.31
N LYS A 124 12.26 -29.90 0.23
CA LYS A 124 12.44 -31.14 -0.54
C LYS A 124 13.50 -31.03 -1.62
N GLU A 125 14.00 -29.82 -1.88
CA GLU A 125 14.96 -29.53 -2.93
C GLU A 125 16.37 -29.28 -2.40
N THR A 126 17.36 -29.45 -3.27
CA THR A 126 18.74 -29.07 -2.89
C THR A 126 18.83 -27.54 -2.76
N PRO A 127 19.62 -27.00 -1.80
CA PRO A 127 19.78 -25.57 -1.62
C PRO A 127 20.11 -24.78 -2.90
N GLN A 128 21.00 -25.34 -3.73
CA GLN A 128 21.44 -24.72 -4.98
C GLN A 128 20.32 -24.70 -6.01
N ARG A 129 19.56 -25.80 -6.13
CA ARG A 129 18.44 -25.89 -7.08
C ARG A 129 17.28 -25.00 -6.64
N ALA A 130 16.95 -24.99 -5.35
CA ALA A 130 15.92 -24.11 -4.80
C ALA A 130 16.23 -22.63 -5.06
N LYS A 131 17.48 -22.20 -4.77
CA LYS A 131 17.93 -20.83 -5.09
C LYS A 131 17.79 -20.51 -6.58
N GLN A 132 18.15 -21.44 -7.47
CA GLN A 132 18.02 -21.23 -8.92
C GLN A 132 16.56 -21.05 -9.36
N ILE A 133 15.65 -21.89 -8.86
CA ILE A 133 14.22 -21.82 -9.20
C ILE A 133 13.61 -20.51 -8.67
N LEU A 134 13.87 -20.17 -7.40
CA LEU A 134 13.40 -18.92 -6.79
C LEU A 134 13.94 -17.69 -7.53
N LYS A 135 15.20 -17.72 -7.98
CA LYS A 135 15.78 -16.63 -8.78
C LYS A 135 15.01 -16.39 -10.08
N MET A 136 14.66 -17.46 -10.80
CA MET A 136 13.87 -17.35 -12.04
C MET A 136 12.44 -16.88 -11.75
N PHE A 137 11.83 -17.37 -10.68
CA PHE A 137 10.49 -16.98 -10.24
C PHE A 137 10.41 -15.48 -9.92
N LEU A 138 11.32 -14.98 -9.08
CA LEU A 138 11.38 -13.57 -8.71
C LEU A 138 11.73 -12.67 -9.90
N LEU A 139 12.63 -13.12 -10.79
CA LEU A 139 12.94 -12.39 -12.01
C LEU A 139 11.72 -12.29 -12.93
N HIS A 140 10.95 -13.37 -13.05
CA HIS A 140 9.73 -13.37 -13.85
C HIS A 140 8.74 -12.35 -13.30
N ILE A 141 8.47 -12.37 -11.98
CA ILE A 141 7.61 -11.39 -11.32
C ILE A 141 8.06 -9.95 -11.64
N ASP A 142 9.35 -9.64 -11.48
CA ASP A 142 9.88 -8.29 -11.74
C ASP A 142 9.82 -7.86 -13.21
N ARG A 143 9.74 -8.81 -14.16
CA ARG A 143 9.70 -8.52 -15.60
C ARG A 143 8.30 -8.52 -16.20
N THR A 144 7.33 -9.19 -15.57
CA THR A 144 5.98 -9.34 -16.14
C THR A 144 4.89 -8.68 -15.30
N LEU A 145 5.09 -8.54 -13.99
CA LEU A 145 4.18 -7.83 -13.10
C LEU A 145 4.75 -6.43 -12.84
N THR A 146 4.74 -5.60 -13.89
CA THR A 146 5.48 -4.32 -13.97
C THR A 146 4.78 -3.17 -13.26
N ASP A 147 4.36 -3.43 -12.03
CA ASP A 147 3.68 -2.48 -11.15
C ASP A 147 4.27 -2.55 -9.75
N SER A 148 4.59 -1.38 -9.20
CA SER A 148 5.22 -1.25 -7.88
C SER A 148 4.28 -1.53 -6.71
N PHE A 149 3.00 -1.75 -7.00
CA PHE A 149 1.99 -2.24 -6.07
C PHE A 149 1.92 -3.77 -6.01
N VAL A 150 2.76 -4.51 -6.72
CA VAL A 150 2.89 -5.96 -6.56
C VAL A 150 3.63 -6.25 -5.25
N HIS A 151 3.01 -6.99 -4.33
CA HIS A 151 3.50 -7.16 -2.95
C HIS A 151 3.55 -8.62 -2.53
N ALA A 152 4.63 -9.03 -1.86
CA ALA A 152 4.77 -10.32 -1.22
C ALA A 152 5.03 -10.16 0.28
N ASP A 153 4.58 -11.13 1.06
CA ASP A 153 4.80 -11.17 2.50
C ASP A 153 5.84 -12.23 2.87
N LEU A 154 6.51 -12.02 3.99
CA LEU A 154 7.25 -13.01 4.75
C LEU A 154 6.57 -13.21 6.11
N GLY A 155 6.45 -14.47 6.52
CA GLY A 155 5.97 -14.84 7.84
C GLY A 155 6.87 -14.33 8.98
N PRO A 156 6.38 -14.34 10.23
CA PRO A 156 7.13 -13.84 11.38
C PRO A 156 8.36 -14.67 11.74
N GLN A 157 8.43 -15.93 11.30
CA GLN A 157 9.49 -16.87 11.66
C GLN A 157 10.53 -17.00 10.55
N ALA A 158 11.78 -17.21 10.93
CA ALA A 158 12.84 -17.51 9.96
C ALA A 158 12.55 -18.86 9.28
N SER A 159 12.73 -18.89 7.96
CA SER A 159 12.52 -20.08 7.13
C SER A 159 13.64 -20.19 6.09
N ARG A 160 13.85 -21.40 5.54
CA ARG A 160 14.88 -21.58 4.51
C ARG A 160 14.54 -20.77 3.26
N THR A 161 13.26 -20.72 2.91
CA THR A 161 12.74 -19.95 1.79
C THR A 161 12.89 -18.45 2.02
N GLY A 162 12.53 -17.95 3.20
CA GLY A 162 12.69 -16.54 3.55
C GLY A 162 14.13 -16.07 3.42
N GLU A 163 15.09 -16.84 3.93
CA GLU A 163 16.53 -16.55 3.79
C GLU A 163 16.98 -16.48 2.33
N LEU A 164 16.55 -17.45 1.49
CA LEU A 164 16.86 -17.46 0.06
C LEU A 164 16.23 -16.28 -0.67
N ILE A 165 15.00 -15.89 -0.34
CA ILE A 165 14.32 -14.72 -0.91
C ILE A 165 15.08 -13.44 -0.55
N LEU A 166 15.51 -13.28 0.71
CA LEU A 166 16.29 -12.10 1.14
C LEU A 166 17.65 -12.05 0.46
N GLU A 167 18.32 -13.20 0.28
CA GLU A 167 19.60 -13.30 -0.44
C GLU A 167 19.44 -12.88 -1.90
N LEU A 168 18.43 -13.42 -2.59
CA LEU A 168 18.12 -13.08 -3.98
C LEU A 168 17.66 -11.63 -4.14
N THR A 169 16.94 -11.09 -3.16
CA THR A 169 16.51 -9.69 -3.17
C THR A 169 17.71 -8.74 -3.17
N GLU A 170 18.73 -9.02 -2.36
CA GLU A 170 19.99 -8.26 -2.38
C GLU A 170 20.79 -8.47 -3.66
N GLU A 171 20.88 -9.72 -4.14
CA GLU A 171 21.65 -10.09 -5.33
C GLU A 171 21.09 -9.43 -6.61
N MET A 172 19.75 -9.39 -6.73
CA MET A 172 19.08 -9.00 -7.97
C MET A 172 18.67 -7.53 -8.00
N GLN A 173 18.45 -6.90 -6.83
CA GLN A 173 18.00 -5.50 -6.73
C GLN A 173 16.75 -5.22 -7.59
N CYS A 174 15.86 -6.20 -7.69
CA CYS A 174 14.58 -6.08 -8.39
C CYS A 174 13.68 -5.10 -7.66
N ALA A 175 12.88 -4.31 -8.40
CA ALA A 175 11.94 -3.39 -7.77
C ALA A 175 10.73 -4.15 -7.23
N MET A 176 10.22 -5.10 -8.01
CA MET A 176 9.09 -5.97 -7.68
C MET A 176 9.57 -7.40 -7.33
N PRO A 177 8.81 -8.15 -6.53
CA PRO A 177 7.70 -7.64 -5.72
C PRO A 177 8.23 -6.73 -4.60
N ASN A 178 7.40 -5.80 -4.11
CA ASN A 178 7.64 -5.24 -2.78
C ASN A 178 7.57 -6.37 -1.74
N LEU A 179 8.23 -6.21 -0.59
CA LEU A 179 8.32 -7.25 0.43
C LEU A 179 8.00 -6.67 1.81
N THR A 180 7.24 -7.41 2.61
CA THR A 180 6.99 -7.08 4.03
C THR A 180 7.23 -8.28 4.92
N LEU A 181 8.01 -8.10 5.98
CA LEU A 181 8.07 -9.01 7.10
C LEU A 181 6.92 -8.72 8.05
N LYS A 182 6.11 -9.74 8.36
CA LYS A 182 5.15 -9.70 9.48
C LYS A 182 5.90 -9.86 10.79
N TYR A 183 6.49 -8.78 11.28
CA TYR A 183 7.38 -8.80 12.43
C TYR A 183 6.61 -9.07 13.74
N ASP A 184 7.10 -10.03 14.52
CA ASP A 184 6.61 -10.35 15.87
C ASP A 184 7.80 -10.57 16.80
N SER A 185 7.87 -9.83 17.90
CA SER A 185 8.96 -9.94 18.88
C SER A 185 9.10 -11.31 19.55
N GLN A 186 8.05 -12.14 19.55
CA GLN A 186 8.07 -13.47 20.15
C GLN A 186 8.44 -14.57 19.16
N GLN A 187 8.33 -14.29 17.85
CA GLN A 187 8.50 -15.29 16.79
C GLN A 187 9.68 -14.98 15.87
N THR A 188 9.95 -13.71 15.62
CA THR A 188 11.08 -13.25 14.82
C THR A 188 12.34 -13.26 15.68
N SER A 189 13.30 -14.10 15.33
CA SER A 189 14.61 -14.10 16.01
C SER A 189 15.40 -12.83 15.70
N ASP A 190 16.29 -12.45 16.62
CA ASP A 190 17.15 -11.26 16.45
C ASP A 190 18.04 -11.36 15.20
N ASP A 191 18.55 -12.55 14.90
CA ASP A 191 19.34 -12.80 13.70
C ASP A 191 18.52 -12.57 12.42
N PHE A 192 17.26 -13.03 12.41
CA PHE A 192 16.39 -12.84 11.24
C PHE A 192 15.93 -11.39 11.11
N LEU A 193 15.63 -10.71 12.21
CA LEU A 193 15.35 -9.28 12.21
C LEU A 193 16.54 -8.49 11.64
N LYS A 194 17.76 -8.78 12.10
CA LYS A 194 19.00 -8.18 11.60
C LYS A 194 19.18 -8.44 10.11
N ARG A 195 18.95 -9.68 9.66
CA ARG A 195 19.00 -10.09 8.26
C ARG A 195 18.04 -9.29 7.39
N CYS A 196 16.79 -9.13 7.83
CA CYS A 196 15.76 -8.34 7.17
C CYS A 196 16.11 -6.84 7.15
N ALA A 197 16.62 -6.30 8.26
CA ALA A 197 17.00 -4.89 8.36
C ALA A 197 18.16 -4.54 7.40
N LEU A 198 19.15 -5.42 7.28
CA LEU A 198 20.24 -5.27 6.30
C LEU A 198 19.73 -5.33 4.86
N CYS A 199 18.83 -6.26 4.56
CA CYS A 199 18.20 -6.35 3.23
C CYS A 199 17.42 -5.07 2.90
N MET A 200 16.64 -4.56 3.86
CA MET A 200 15.89 -3.31 3.75
C MET A 200 16.80 -2.12 3.46
N LEU A 201 17.89 -1.96 4.22
CA LEU A 201 18.85 -0.89 3.97
C LEU A 201 19.37 -0.92 2.54
N LYS A 202 19.70 -2.11 2.01
CA LYS A 202 20.30 -2.27 0.67
C LYS A 202 19.29 -2.24 -0.49
N THR A 203 18.02 -2.51 -0.25
CA THR A 203 17.05 -2.76 -1.34
C THR A 203 15.69 -2.05 -1.15
N ALA A 204 15.53 -1.29 -0.07
CA ALA A 204 14.28 -0.68 0.39
C ALA A 204 13.17 -1.68 0.80
N LYS A 205 13.50 -2.97 0.94
CA LYS A 205 12.59 -4.05 1.38
C LYS A 205 13.35 -5.21 2.06
N PRO A 206 12.74 -6.00 2.96
CA PRO A 206 11.36 -5.90 3.40
C PRO A 206 11.09 -4.67 4.25
N SER A 207 9.85 -4.19 4.22
CA SER A 207 9.35 -3.35 5.31
C SER A 207 8.89 -4.23 6.47
N PHE A 208 8.55 -3.64 7.61
CA PHE A 208 8.14 -4.36 8.80
C PHE A 208 6.71 -3.99 9.17
N ALA A 209 5.81 -4.97 9.16
CA ALA A 209 4.45 -4.83 9.65
C ALA A 209 4.35 -5.37 11.08
N ASN A 210 3.66 -4.65 11.96
CA ASN A 210 3.45 -5.05 13.36
C ASN A 210 2.46 -6.23 13.43
N HIS A 211 2.99 -7.46 13.46
CA HIS A 211 2.17 -8.67 13.36
C HIS A 211 1.12 -8.76 14.46
N ALA A 212 1.50 -8.50 15.72
CA ALA A 212 0.58 -8.54 16.85
C ALA A 212 -0.56 -7.52 16.74
N MET A 213 -0.32 -6.36 16.10
CA MET A 213 -1.35 -5.36 15.84
C MET A 213 -2.33 -5.83 14.76
N PHE A 214 -1.81 -6.28 13.61
CA PHE A 214 -2.64 -6.76 12.51
C PHE A 214 -3.43 -8.02 12.89
N THR A 215 -2.82 -8.99 13.57
CA THR A 215 -3.50 -10.22 14.01
C THR A 215 -4.68 -9.93 14.93
N ARG A 216 -4.58 -8.92 15.80
CA ARG A 216 -5.69 -8.50 16.69
C ARG A 216 -6.89 -7.96 15.94
N GLU A 217 -6.65 -7.28 14.81
CA GLU A 217 -7.69 -6.58 14.05
C GLU A 217 -8.26 -7.43 12.92
N TRP A 218 -7.44 -8.28 12.31
CA TRP A 218 -7.77 -9.02 11.08
C TRP A 218 -7.77 -10.54 11.27
N GLY A 219 -7.26 -11.05 12.40
CA GLY A 219 -6.96 -12.46 12.61
C GLY A 219 -5.60 -12.86 12.01
N GLU A 220 -5.20 -14.12 12.21
CA GLU A 220 -3.87 -14.61 11.78
C GLU A 220 -3.71 -14.64 10.25
N ASN A 221 -4.81 -14.83 9.51
CA ASN A 221 -4.82 -14.89 8.05
C ASN A 221 -5.09 -13.52 7.42
N TYR A 222 -4.19 -12.56 7.66
CA TYR A 222 -4.20 -11.27 6.99
C TYR A 222 -3.09 -11.15 5.94
N ALA A 223 -3.26 -10.25 4.99
CA ALA A 223 -2.32 -9.89 3.95
C ALA A 223 -1.83 -8.46 4.17
N ILE A 224 -0.58 -8.19 3.83
CA ILE A 224 -0.14 -6.84 3.46
C ILE A 224 -0.14 -6.74 1.94
N ALA A 225 -1.07 -5.97 1.40
CA ALA A 225 -1.24 -5.79 -0.03
C ALA A 225 -0.71 -4.42 -0.51
N SER A 226 -0.19 -4.38 -1.72
CA SER A 226 0.22 -3.15 -2.42
C SER A 226 1.27 -2.32 -1.67
N CYS A 227 0.90 -1.21 -1.05
CA CYS A 227 1.82 -0.43 -0.24
C CYS A 227 1.98 -1.07 1.14
N TYR A 228 0.96 -0.97 1.98
CA TYR A 228 0.91 -1.47 3.36
C TYR A 228 -0.51 -1.84 3.79
N ASN A 229 -1.36 -2.23 2.83
CA ASN A 229 -2.78 -2.41 3.09
C ASN A 229 -3.03 -3.70 3.87
N GLY A 230 -3.48 -3.58 5.12
CA GLY A 230 -3.89 -4.73 5.94
C GLY A 230 -5.30 -5.18 5.58
N LEU A 231 -5.45 -6.39 5.08
CA LEU A 231 -6.72 -6.96 4.62
C LEU A 231 -6.79 -8.46 4.95
N LYS A 232 -7.99 -9.06 4.95
CA LYS A 232 -8.12 -10.51 5.11
C LYS A 232 -7.65 -11.26 3.87
N VAL A 233 -6.90 -12.34 4.07
CA VAL A 233 -6.66 -13.34 3.01
C VAL A 233 -7.97 -14.04 2.66
N GLY A 234 -8.15 -14.39 1.40
CA GLY A 234 -9.41 -14.89 0.87
C GLY A 234 -10.46 -13.79 0.71
N GLY A 235 -10.03 -12.53 0.55
CA GLY A 235 -10.90 -11.36 0.50
C GLY A 235 -10.20 -10.17 -0.16
N GLY A 236 -10.36 -8.98 0.43
CA GLY A 236 -9.68 -7.79 -0.06
C GLY A 236 -10.33 -6.47 0.33
N GLY A 237 -10.08 -5.44 -0.47
CA GLY A 237 -10.65 -4.11 -0.29
C GLY A 237 -11.63 -3.83 -1.42
N PHE A 238 -12.89 -3.53 -1.10
CA PHE A 238 -13.88 -3.18 -2.14
C PHE A 238 -13.47 -1.91 -2.87
N THR A 239 -13.17 -0.86 -2.09
CA THR A 239 -13.01 0.53 -2.54
C THR A 239 -12.11 1.28 -1.54
N LEU A 240 -11.35 2.27 -2.02
CA LEU A 240 -10.50 3.19 -1.24
C LEU A 240 -10.53 4.60 -1.87
N PRO A 241 -11.67 5.31 -1.83
CA PRO A 241 -11.62 6.74 -2.06
C PRO A 241 -10.95 7.41 -0.88
N ARG A 242 -10.52 8.65 -1.07
CA ARG A 242 -9.87 9.42 -0.01
C ARG A 242 -10.38 10.84 0.07
N ILE A 243 -10.37 11.34 1.31
CA ILE A 243 -10.58 12.75 1.63
C ILE A 243 -9.23 13.47 1.78
N ARG A 244 -9.13 14.68 1.23
CA ARG A 244 -7.99 15.59 1.43
C ARG A 244 -8.31 16.54 2.59
N LEU A 245 -7.71 16.30 3.75
CA LEU A 245 -8.09 17.02 4.97
C LEU A 245 -7.69 18.50 4.94
N TYR A 246 -6.63 18.85 4.20
CA TYR A 246 -6.26 20.25 4.01
C TYR A 246 -7.38 21.02 3.28
N GLU A 247 -7.87 20.49 2.16
CA GLU A 247 -8.97 21.12 1.40
C GLU A 247 -10.26 21.23 2.22
N CYS A 248 -10.53 20.25 3.08
CA CYS A 248 -11.63 20.32 4.03
C CYS A 248 -11.43 21.46 5.03
N SER A 249 -10.22 21.62 5.55
CA SER A 249 -9.92 22.64 6.58
C SER A 249 -10.15 24.07 6.07
N LEU A 250 -9.97 24.32 4.77
CA LEU A 250 -10.24 25.62 4.13
C LEU A 250 -11.73 26.03 4.20
N LYS A 251 -12.62 25.09 4.52
CA LYS A 251 -14.06 25.34 4.67
C LYS A 251 -14.45 25.66 6.12
N ALA A 252 -13.55 25.46 7.07
CA ALA A 252 -13.79 25.70 8.48
C ALA A 252 -13.37 27.12 8.89
N LYS A 253 -14.06 27.66 9.89
CA LYS A 253 -13.69 28.95 10.50
C LYS A 253 -12.57 28.81 11.53
N ASP A 254 -12.59 27.70 12.27
CA ASP A 254 -11.69 27.42 13.38
C ASP A 254 -11.66 25.88 13.65
N PRO A 255 -10.79 25.39 14.55
CA PRO A 255 -10.72 23.96 14.86
C PRO A 255 -12.02 23.33 15.37
N GLN A 256 -12.87 24.09 16.07
CA GLN A 256 -14.12 23.55 16.63
C GLN A 256 -15.16 23.37 15.52
N ASP A 257 -15.32 24.37 14.65
CA ASP A 257 -16.17 24.29 13.47
C ASP A 257 -15.75 23.15 12.53
N PHE A 258 -14.44 22.91 12.41
CA PHE A 258 -13.93 21.79 11.64
C PHE A 258 -14.41 20.43 12.21
N LEU A 259 -14.25 20.21 13.51
CA LEU A 259 -14.58 18.95 14.18
C LEU A 259 -16.09 18.68 14.26
N ASP A 260 -16.88 19.74 14.47
CA ASP A 260 -18.31 19.64 14.75
C ASP A 260 -19.17 19.66 13.49
N ASN A 261 -18.75 20.40 12.44
CA ASN A 261 -19.59 20.66 11.28
C ASN A 261 -18.95 20.22 9.96
N VAL A 262 -17.73 20.69 9.67
CA VAL A 262 -17.12 20.50 8.34
C VAL A 262 -16.70 19.06 8.11
N LEU A 263 -15.93 18.48 9.03
CA LEU A 263 -15.46 17.10 8.92
C LEU A 263 -16.64 16.10 8.88
N PRO A 264 -17.63 16.15 9.79
CA PRO A 264 -18.79 15.25 9.73
C PRO A 264 -19.53 15.30 8.38
N ARG A 265 -19.73 16.50 7.82
CA ARG A 265 -20.42 16.66 6.54
C ARG A 265 -19.69 15.94 5.40
N TYR A 266 -18.40 16.18 5.21
CA TYR A 266 -17.66 15.58 4.10
C TYR A 266 -17.40 14.08 4.30
N VAL A 267 -17.25 13.64 5.56
CA VAL A 267 -17.16 12.21 5.87
C VAL A 267 -18.45 11.48 5.47
N GLN A 268 -19.62 12.01 5.84
CA GLN A 268 -20.91 11.42 5.46
C GLN A 268 -21.07 11.27 3.94
N ILE A 269 -20.74 12.31 3.18
CA ILE A 269 -20.83 12.29 1.71
C ILE A 269 -19.95 11.18 1.12
N MET A 270 -18.72 11.00 1.62
CA MET A 270 -17.84 9.95 1.10
C MET A 270 -18.28 8.55 1.52
N LEU A 271 -18.82 8.38 2.73
CA LEU A 271 -19.35 7.10 3.22
C LEU A 271 -20.52 6.61 2.36
N GLU A 272 -21.46 7.50 2.03
CA GLU A 272 -22.60 7.19 1.15
C GLU A 272 -22.11 6.76 -0.24
N MET A 273 -21.18 7.52 -0.83
CA MET A 273 -20.60 7.19 -2.13
C MET A 273 -19.82 5.86 -2.10
N MET A 274 -19.10 5.55 -1.03
CA MET A 274 -18.45 4.25 -0.84
C MET A 274 -19.46 3.10 -0.84
N GLU A 275 -20.56 3.25 -0.10
CA GLU A 275 -21.62 2.23 -0.03
C GLU A 275 -22.25 2.00 -1.41
N ASP A 276 -22.57 3.06 -2.16
CA ASP A 276 -23.11 2.95 -3.52
C ASP A 276 -22.17 2.18 -4.46
N ARG A 277 -20.86 2.45 -4.37
CA ARG A 277 -19.83 1.71 -5.13
C ARG A 277 -19.79 0.24 -4.75
N ILE A 278 -19.82 -0.08 -3.45
CA ILE A 278 -19.80 -1.47 -2.98
C ILE A 278 -21.04 -2.21 -3.46
N ARG A 279 -22.24 -1.62 -3.28
CA ARG A 279 -23.50 -2.19 -3.78
C ARG A 279 -23.44 -2.43 -5.28
N PHE A 280 -22.88 -1.49 -6.06
CA PHE A 280 -22.72 -1.68 -7.50
C PHE A 280 -21.82 -2.87 -7.84
N ILE A 281 -20.63 -3.00 -7.21
CA ILE A 281 -19.70 -4.11 -7.47
C ILE A 281 -20.33 -5.47 -7.12
N VAL A 282 -21.10 -5.53 -6.03
CA VAL A 282 -21.67 -6.80 -5.54
C VAL A 282 -22.97 -7.16 -6.26
N GLU A 283 -23.89 -6.21 -6.40
CA GLU A 283 -25.26 -6.45 -6.84
C GLU A 283 -25.44 -6.30 -8.34
N THR A 284 -24.62 -5.48 -8.99
CA THR A 284 -24.76 -5.15 -10.42
C THR A 284 -23.66 -5.81 -11.24
N SER A 285 -22.40 -5.53 -10.91
CA SER A 285 -21.23 -6.08 -11.61
C SER A 285 -21.12 -7.60 -11.51
N ALA A 286 -20.32 -8.19 -12.40
CA ALA A 286 -20.23 -9.65 -12.54
C ALA A 286 -19.20 -10.32 -11.61
N PHE A 287 -18.30 -9.55 -10.96
CA PHE A 287 -17.16 -10.11 -10.22
C PHE A 287 -17.58 -11.14 -9.18
N PHE A 288 -18.46 -10.76 -8.24
CA PHE A 288 -18.92 -11.67 -7.17
C PHE A 288 -19.93 -12.73 -7.63
N LYS A 289 -20.41 -12.64 -8.87
CA LYS A 289 -21.43 -13.55 -9.42
C LYS A 289 -20.82 -14.68 -10.24
N ALA A 290 -19.71 -14.42 -10.94
CA ALA A 290 -19.20 -15.31 -11.98
C ALA A 290 -17.67 -15.46 -12.00
N ASN A 291 -16.89 -14.63 -11.31
CA ASN A 291 -15.44 -14.73 -11.37
C ASN A 291 -14.96 -16.02 -10.72
N PHE A 292 -14.04 -16.75 -11.37
CA PHE A 292 -13.55 -18.04 -10.89
C PHE A 292 -12.85 -17.94 -9.51
N LEU A 293 -12.24 -16.80 -9.20
CA LEU A 293 -11.66 -16.54 -7.87
C LEU A 293 -12.72 -16.66 -6.77
N VAL A 294 -13.97 -16.28 -7.08
CA VAL A 294 -15.10 -16.39 -6.15
C VAL A 294 -15.69 -17.81 -6.20
N THR A 295 -15.95 -18.35 -7.39
CA THR A 295 -16.63 -19.64 -7.53
C THR A 295 -15.79 -20.84 -7.07
N GLU A 296 -14.46 -20.75 -7.15
CA GLU A 296 -13.54 -21.76 -6.61
C GLU A 296 -13.14 -21.49 -5.14
N GLY A 297 -13.57 -20.34 -4.58
CA GLY A 297 -13.39 -19.99 -3.19
C GLY A 297 -11.99 -19.48 -2.84
N PHE A 298 -11.24 -18.93 -3.80
CA PHE A 298 -9.99 -18.22 -3.57
C PHE A 298 -10.23 -16.89 -2.86
N VAL A 299 -11.39 -16.28 -3.10
CA VAL A 299 -11.90 -15.15 -2.33
C VAL A 299 -13.37 -15.35 -2.00
N LYS A 300 -13.82 -14.72 -0.92
CA LYS A 300 -15.20 -14.76 -0.45
C LYS A 300 -15.69 -13.36 -0.13
N LEU A 301 -16.95 -13.08 -0.44
CA LEU A 301 -17.54 -11.73 -0.30
C LEU A 301 -17.43 -11.21 1.13
N GLU A 302 -17.68 -12.06 2.13
CA GLU A 302 -17.64 -11.73 3.55
C GLU A 302 -16.25 -11.26 4.05
N ASN A 303 -15.18 -11.52 3.28
CA ASN A 303 -13.82 -11.15 3.64
C ASN A 303 -13.38 -9.82 2.99
N PHE A 304 -14.27 -9.11 2.30
CA PHE A 304 -13.97 -7.79 1.75
C PHE A 304 -14.34 -6.67 2.71
N THR A 305 -13.57 -5.57 2.68
CA THR A 305 -13.76 -4.40 3.56
C THR A 305 -13.76 -3.11 2.76
N GLY A 306 -14.62 -2.15 3.12
CA GLY A 306 -14.57 -0.78 2.63
C GLY A 306 -13.49 0.01 3.36
N MET A 307 -12.57 0.61 2.61
CA MET A 307 -11.42 1.34 3.16
C MET A 307 -11.65 2.84 3.01
N PHE A 308 -11.75 3.56 4.11
CA PHE A 308 -11.93 5.02 4.08
C PHE A 308 -10.57 5.71 4.08
N GLY A 309 -10.15 6.24 2.95
CA GLY A 309 -8.85 6.87 2.78
C GLY A 309 -8.78 8.31 3.26
N MET A 310 -7.59 8.74 3.71
CA MET A 310 -7.30 10.15 3.98
C MET A 310 -5.85 10.51 3.68
N VAL A 311 -5.61 11.80 3.38
CA VAL A 311 -4.30 12.45 3.29
C VAL A 311 -4.36 13.87 3.85
N GLY A 312 -3.19 14.49 4.07
CA GLY A 312 -3.07 15.91 4.39
C GLY A 312 -3.41 16.28 5.83
N LEU A 313 -3.22 15.37 6.79
CA LEU A 313 -3.49 15.68 8.21
C LEU A 313 -2.59 16.79 8.73
N ALA A 314 -1.29 16.75 8.38
CA ALA A 314 -0.33 17.73 8.84
C ALA A 314 -0.71 19.14 8.38
N GLU A 315 -1.06 19.30 7.11
CA GLU A 315 -1.46 20.57 6.53
C GLU A 315 -2.82 21.04 7.06
N CYS A 316 -3.77 20.13 7.26
CA CYS A 316 -5.04 20.42 7.92
C CYS A 316 -4.83 21.01 9.32
N VAL A 317 -4.03 20.36 10.16
CA VAL A 317 -3.72 20.81 11.53
C VAL A 317 -2.99 22.16 11.50
N ASN A 318 -1.96 22.28 10.67
CA ASN A 318 -1.17 23.51 10.58
C ASN A 318 -2.04 24.68 10.14
N HIS A 319 -2.91 24.48 9.14
CA HIS A 319 -3.86 25.50 8.69
C HIS A 319 -4.80 25.96 9.81
N LEU A 320 -5.46 25.01 10.49
CA LEU A 320 -6.41 25.31 11.57
C LEU A 320 -5.78 26.03 12.77
N LEU A 321 -4.46 25.90 12.96
CA LEU A 321 -3.71 26.58 14.01
C LEU A 321 -2.95 27.82 13.52
N GLY A 322 -3.05 28.18 12.23
CA GLY A 322 -2.33 29.31 11.65
C GLY A 322 -0.81 29.15 11.64
N ILE A 323 -0.31 27.91 11.52
CA ILE A 323 1.12 27.59 11.49
C ILE A 323 1.59 27.56 10.03
N GLU A 324 2.36 28.57 9.61
CA GLU A 324 2.88 28.67 8.24
C GLU A 324 4.15 27.83 8.01
N ASP A 325 5.05 27.77 8.99
CA ASP A 325 6.29 26.97 8.89
C ASP A 325 6.05 25.54 9.40
N PRO A 326 6.05 24.51 8.53
CA PRO A 326 5.81 23.14 8.93
C PRO A 326 6.83 22.62 9.94
N ARG A 327 8.05 23.20 10.01
CA ARG A 327 9.07 22.82 11.02
C ARG A 327 8.69 23.25 12.44
N ARG A 328 7.69 24.12 12.57
CA ARG A 328 7.12 24.58 13.85
C ARG A 328 5.72 24.00 14.11
N GLY A 329 5.25 23.13 13.21
CA GLY A 329 3.92 22.55 13.21
C GLY A 329 3.87 21.08 13.61
N TYR A 330 2.93 20.35 13.02
CA TYR A 330 2.70 18.92 13.22
C TYR A 330 3.99 18.08 13.15
N GLY A 331 4.20 17.22 14.16
CA GLY A 331 5.45 16.47 14.39
C GLY A 331 6.49 17.21 15.24
N ASN A 332 6.37 18.53 15.36
CA ASN A 332 7.30 19.38 16.10
C ASN A 332 6.64 20.26 17.16
N ASN A 333 5.32 20.21 17.28
CA ASN A 333 4.52 21.05 18.17
C ASN A 333 3.43 20.23 18.85
N VAL A 334 3.44 20.20 20.18
CA VAL A 334 2.51 19.38 20.98
C VAL A 334 1.05 19.77 20.73
N GLN A 335 0.73 21.06 20.58
CA GLN A 335 -0.64 21.51 20.30
C GLN A 335 -1.12 21.04 18.92
N ALA A 336 -0.23 21.04 17.92
CA ALA A 336 -0.52 20.53 16.60
C ALA A 336 -0.77 19.01 16.63
N ASP A 337 0.11 18.26 17.29
CA ASP A 337 -0.03 16.82 17.42
C ASP A 337 -1.32 16.43 18.18
N ASP A 338 -1.66 17.16 19.25
CA ASP A 338 -2.89 16.95 20.02
C ASP A 338 -4.14 17.23 19.20
N LEU A 339 -4.12 18.28 18.35
CA LEU A 339 -5.21 18.53 17.42
C LEU A 339 -5.31 17.43 16.36
N GLY A 340 -4.18 16.94 15.86
CA GLY A 340 -4.13 15.80 14.93
C GLY A 340 -4.81 14.56 15.51
N VAL A 341 -4.50 14.20 16.76
CA VAL A 341 -5.16 13.09 17.46
C VAL A 341 -6.67 13.32 17.59
N LYS A 342 -7.11 14.53 17.93
CA LYS A 342 -8.56 14.85 18.03
C LYS A 342 -9.28 14.70 16.70
N ILE A 343 -8.67 15.18 15.60
CA ILE A 343 -9.22 15.03 14.26
C ILE A 343 -9.32 13.55 13.88
N LEU A 344 -8.28 12.76 14.13
CA LEU A 344 -8.28 11.33 13.83
C LEU A 344 -9.29 10.55 14.66
N GLN A 345 -9.43 10.88 15.95
CA GLN A 345 -10.47 10.28 16.79
C GLN A 345 -11.86 10.59 16.24
N ARG A 346 -12.14 11.87 15.93
CA ARG A 346 -13.43 12.27 15.36
C ARG A 346 -13.71 11.58 14.04
N LEU A 347 -12.71 11.49 13.17
CA LEU A 347 -12.81 10.79 11.89
C LEU A 347 -13.09 9.28 12.10
N SER A 348 -12.38 8.65 13.03
CA SER A 348 -12.57 7.24 13.39
C SER A 348 -13.99 6.98 13.89
N ASP A 349 -14.51 7.84 14.77
CA ASP A 349 -15.86 7.70 15.32
C ASP A 349 -16.93 7.84 14.23
N LEU A 350 -16.76 8.78 13.31
CA LEU A 350 -17.69 8.99 12.19
C LEU A 350 -17.71 7.79 11.23
N VAL A 351 -16.52 7.29 10.86
CA VAL A 351 -16.40 6.14 9.95
C VAL A 351 -16.91 4.85 10.59
N ALA A 352 -16.59 4.62 11.86
CA ALA A 352 -17.11 3.47 12.61
C ALA A 352 -18.63 3.60 12.91
N GLY A 353 -19.18 4.81 12.90
CA GLY A 353 -20.62 5.04 13.08
C GLY A 353 -21.47 4.67 11.86
N PHE A 354 -20.87 4.50 10.68
CA PHE A 354 -21.56 4.11 9.46
C PHE A 354 -21.67 2.59 9.34
N THR A 355 -22.87 2.10 9.03
CA THR A 355 -23.14 0.66 8.83
C THR A 355 -23.37 0.38 7.35
N SER A 356 -22.55 -0.49 6.77
CA SER A 356 -22.65 -0.96 5.39
C SER A 356 -23.56 -2.18 5.29
N ALA A 357 -24.15 -2.43 4.11
CA ALA A 357 -24.81 -3.70 3.84
C ALA A 357 -23.82 -4.89 3.72
N TYR A 358 -22.53 -4.59 3.55
CA TYR A 358 -21.44 -5.56 3.37
C TYR A 358 -20.40 -5.38 4.48
N CYS A 359 -19.17 -5.84 4.26
CA CYS A 359 -18.07 -5.77 5.23
C CYS A 359 -18.28 -6.64 6.48
N ASP A 360 -18.83 -7.85 6.31
CA ASP A 360 -19.07 -8.83 7.37
C ASP A 360 -17.80 -9.08 8.21
N GLY A 361 -16.65 -9.17 7.55
CA GLY A 361 -15.36 -9.38 8.20
C GLY A 361 -14.92 -8.27 9.15
N THR A 362 -15.60 -7.12 9.14
CA THR A 362 -15.34 -5.97 10.01
C THR A 362 -16.59 -5.45 10.71
N ASP A 363 -17.55 -6.35 10.96
CA ASP A 363 -18.82 -6.08 11.65
C ASP A 363 -19.66 -5.02 10.93
N HIS A 364 -19.71 -5.07 9.60
CA HIS A 364 -20.44 -4.12 8.75
C HIS A 364 -19.94 -2.67 8.81
N HIS A 365 -18.73 -2.45 9.33
CA HIS A 365 -18.14 -1.12 9.41
C HIS A 365 -16.96 -0.97 8.45
N PHE A 366 -16.90 0.20 7.80
CA PHE A 366 -15.71 0.62 7.06
C PHE A 366 -14.57 0.91 8.03
N ARG A 367 -13.35 0.91 7.49
CA ARG A 367 -12.13 1.02 8.28
C ARG A 367 -11.21 2.08 7.70
N LEU A 368 -10.61 2.90 8.56
CA LEU A 368 -9.72 3.97 8.15
C LEU A 368 -8.43 3.44 7.51
N HIS A 369 -7.98 4.19 6.51
CA HIS A 369 -6.74 4.01 5.78
C HIS A 369 -5.99 5.34 5.63
N ALA A 370 -4.72 5.35 5.99
CA ALA A 370 -3.85 6.50 5.72
C ALA A 370 -3.24 6.31 4.33
N GLN A 371 -3.68 7.07 3.32
CA GLN A 371 -3.27 6.81 1.95
C GLN A 371 -1.88 7.37 1.66
N VAL A 372 -1.11 6.67 0.83
CA VAL A 372 0.31 6.94 0.55
C VAL A 372 0.58 8.23 -0.21
N GLY A 373 -0.39 9.05 -0.57
CA GLY A 373 -0.22 10.17 -1.48
C GLY A 373 0.01 9.75 -2.94
N ILE A 374 -0.26 10.66 -3.86
CA ILE A 374 0.00 10.57 -5.31
C ILE A 374 0.58 11.90 -5.80
N ASP A 375 1.03 11.96 -7.05
CA ASP A 375 1.70 13.13 -7.61
C ASP A 375 0.82 14.41 -7.59
N SER A 376 -0.50 14.28 -7.72
CA SER A 376 -1.43 15.40 -7.70
C SER A 376 -1.71 16.00 -6.31
N ASP A 377 -1.11 15.46 -5.26
CA ASP A 377 -1.24 15.99 -3.90
C ASP A 377 -0.32 17.18 -3.62
N GLY A 378 0.76 17.31 -4.39
CA GLY A 378 1.75 18.36 -4.22
C GLY A 378 2.40 18.34 -2.83
N ARG A 379 2.70 19.54 -2.32
CA ARG A 379 3.22 19.75 -0.96
C ARG A 379 2.12 20.09 0.05
N GLU A 380 0.91 20.29 -0.46
CA GLU A 380 -0.27 20.72 0.27
C GLU A 380 -0.98 19.56 0.97
N ASN A 381 -0.66 18.30 0.60
CA ASN A 381 -1.24 17.12 1.22
C ASN A 381 -0.17 16.05 1.46
N SER A 382 0.43 16.08 2.65
CA SER A 382 1.35 15.03 3.07
C SER A 382 0.65 13.66 3.13
N PRO A 383 1.32 12.56 2.75
CA PRO A 383 0.73 11.22 2.79
C PRO A 383 0.13 10.85 4.16
N GLY A 384 -1.16 10.55 4.17
CA GLY A 384 -1.88 10.11 5.36
C GLY A 384 -1.73 11.06 6.55
N ALA A 385 -1.14 10.53 7.61
CA ALA A 385 -0.85 11.24 8.87
C ALA A 385 0.64 11.51 9.09
N ARG A 386 1.46 11.44 8.02
CA ARG A 386 2.92 11.67 8.12
C ARG A 386 3.25 13.13 8.35
N ILE A 387 4.42 13.34 8.93
CA ILE A 387 5.05 14.65 9.04
C ILE A 387 5.49 15.10 7.63
N PRO A 388 5.34 16.39 7.27
CA PRO A 388 5.73 16.88 5.95
C PRO A 388 7.21 16.64 5.64
N VAL A 389 7.50 16.31 4.39
CA VAL A 389 8.87 16.05 3.94
C VAL A 389 9.74 17.29 4.13
N GLY A 390 10.90 17.12 4.77
CA GLY A 390 11.83 18.20 5.13
C GLY A 390 11.50 18.90 6.46
N ALA A 391 10.43 18.49 7.14
CA ALA A 391 10.05 18.92 8.49
C ALA A 391 10.14 17.78 9.51
N GLU A 392 10.61 16.59 9.12
CA GLU A 392 10.72 15.45 10.03
C GLU A 392 11.69 15.76 11.21
N PRO A 393 11.29 15.51 12.47
CA PRO A 393 12.21 15.50 13.59
C PRO A 393 13.19 14.33 13.47
N GLY A 394 14.12 14.18 14.42
CA GLY A 394 14.97 12.99 14.48
C GLY A 394 14.14 11.70 14.62
N MET A 395 14.64 10.59 14.07
CA MET A 395 13.93 9.31 13.95
C MET A 395 13.17 8.88 15.21
N LEU A 396 13.77 8.96 16.40
CA LEU A 396 13.11 8.52 17.64
C LEU A 396 11.86 9.36 17.97
N LYS A 397 11.93 10.68 17.76
CA LYS A 397 10.77 11.58 17.96
C LYS A 397 9.73 11.35 16.86
N GLN A 398 10.15 11.08 15.63
CA GLN A 398 9.22 10.72 14.55
C GLN A 398 8.49 9.41 14.87
N ILE A 399 9.18 8.39 15.39
CA ILE A 399 8.57 7.12 15.84
C ILE A 399 7.55 7.36 16.95
N GLN A 400 7.91 8.16 17.97
CA GLN A 400 6.98 8.51 19.05
C GLN A 400 5.74 9.26 18.54
N HIS A 401 5.91 10.16 17.58
CA HIS A 401 4.80 10.83 16.93
C HIS A 401 3.94 9.83 16.14
N ALA A 402 4.54 8.99 15.30
CA ALA A 402 3.85 7.98 14.51
C ALA A 402 3.03 7.02 15.38
N ALA A 403 3.58 6.56 16.51
CA ALA A 403 2.91 5.72 17.49
C ALA A 403 1.58 6.31 18.01
N ARG A 404 1.46 7.65 18.10
CA ARG A 404 0.21 8.32 18.51
C ARG A 404 -0.88 8.24 17.45
N MET A 405 -0.51 8.07 16.18
CA MET A 405 -1.41 8.18 15.04
C MET A 405 -1.74 6.81 14.42
N HIS A 406 -0.81 5.86 14.48
CA HIS A 406 -0.91 4.62 13.71
C HIS A 406 -2.06 3.70 14.14
N GLY A 407 -2.47 3.79 15.41
CA GLY A 407 -3.59 3.04 15.97
C GLY A 407 -4.93 3.29 15.26
N PHE A 408 -5.12 4.47 14.66
CA PHE A 408 -6.38 4.83 14.02
C PHE A 408 -6.61 4.14 12.66
N PHE A 409 -5.60 3.53 12.05
CA PHE A 409 -5.65 3.08 10.66
C PHE A 409 -5.47 1.55 10.51
N PRO A 410 -6.47 0.75 10.91
CA PRO A 410 -6.41 -0.72 10.85
C PRO A 410 -6.09 -1.27 9.46
N THR A 411 -6.54 -0.60 8.40
CA THR A 411 -6.29 -1.04 7.01
C THR A 411 -4.96 -0.57 6.45
N GLY A 412 -4.17 0.21 7.18
CA GLY A 412 -2.82 0.57 6.75
C GLY A 412 -2.43 2.03 7.00
N ILE A 413 -1.21 2.19 7.53
CA ILE A 413 -0.44 3.41 7.68
C ILE A 413 1.01 3.00 7.92
N GLY A 414 1.99 3.81 7.48
CA GLY A 414 3.39 3.55 7.75
C GLY A 414 4.28 4.75 7.51
N ASP A 415 5.45 4.76 8.13
CA ASP A 415 6.48 5.79 7.93
C ASP A 415 7.72 5.22 7.24
N ILE A 416 8.49 6.13 6.64
CA ILE A 416 9.65 5.83 5.81
C ILE A 416 10.85 6.61 6.33
N PHE A 417 11.93 5.90 6.62
CA PHE A 417 13.19 6.46 7.12
C PHE A 417 14.30 6.30 6.08
N LYS A 418 15.07 7.36 5.84
CA LYS A 418 16.20 7.34 4.91
C LYS A 418 17.49 7.36 5.73
N PHE A 419 18.37 6.40 5.49
CA PHE A 419 19.58 6.17 6.30
C PHE A 419 20.84 6.51 5.52
N GLU A 420 21.88 6.98 6.22
CA GLU A 420 23.23 7.04 5.66
C GLU A 420 23.92 5.66 5.69
N GLU A 421 25.00 5.51 4.92
CA GLU A 421 25.70 4.23 4.72
C GLU A 421 26.29 3.62 6.02
N THR A 422 26.61 4.44 7.02
CA THR A 422 27.23 4.00 8.27
C THR A 422 26.36 3.01 9.06
N TRP A 423 25.04 3.03 8.86
CA TRP A 423 24.08 2.11 9.48
C TRP A 423 24.28 0.64 9.08
N LEU A 424 24.96 0.37 7.96
CA LEU A 424 25.36 -1.00 7.58
C LEU A 424 26.30 -1.66 8.59
N ASN A 425 27.02 -0.86 9.38
CA ASN A 425 27.96 -1.35 10.39
C ASN A 425 27.30 -1.61 11.76
N THR A 426 26.01 -1.26 11.93
CA THR A 426 25.28 -1.41 13.20
C THR A 426 23.85 -1.92 12.98
N PRO A 427 23.66 -3.03 12.25
CA PRO A 427 22.32 -3.54 11.96
C PRO A 427 21.57 -4.03 13.21
N GLU A 428 22.28 -4.36 14.29
CA GLU A 428 21.68 -4.69 15.60
C GLU A 428 20.95 -3.48 16.19
N ALA A 429 21.57 -2.29 16.14
CA ALA A 429 20.97 -1.06 16.65
C ALA A 429 19.72 -0.67 15.85
N LEU A 430 19.75 -0.84 14.53
CA LEU A 430 18.56 -0.67 13.70
C LEU A 430 17.47 -1.70 14.05
N GLY A 431 17.86 -2.95 14.30
CA GLY A 431 16.98 -3.99 14.83
C GLY A 431 16.27 -3.51 16.09
N ASP A 432 17.01 -3.05 17.10
CA ASP A 432 16.45 -2.56 18.37
C ASP A 432 15.51 -1.37 18.19
N ILE A 433 15.81 -0.45 17.26
CA ILE A 433 14.92 0.65 16.91
C ILE A 433 13.62 0.12 16.32
N ILE A 434 13.66 -0.85 15.41
CA ILE A 434 12.48 -1.48 14.83
C ILE A 434 11.67 -2.18 15.93
N LYS A 435 12.31 -2.92 16.84
CA LYS A 435 11.62 -3.54 17.99
C LYS A 435 10.91 -2.48 18.84
N GLY A 436 11.62 -1.41 19.20
CA GLY A 436 11.08 -0.30 19.98
C GLY A 436 9.93 0.42 19.28
N ALA A 437 10.04 0.63 17.97
CA ALA A 437 8.98 1.22 17.16
C ALA A 437 7.71 0.36 17.19
N MET A 438 7.83 -0.95 16.94
CA MET A 438 6.68 -1.86 16.97
C MET A 438 6.06 -1.95 18.37
N ALA A 439 6.89 -2.03 19.42
CA ALA A 439 6.44 -2.05 20.80
C ALA A 439 5.73 -0.74 21.23
N SER A 440 6.12 0.40 20.64
CA SER A 440 5.48 1.70 20.89
C SER A 440 4.11 1.86 20.22
N GLY A 441 3.69 0.92 19.38
CA GLY A 441 2.41 0.99 18.66
C GLY A 441 2.52 1.48 17.22
N MET A 442 3.74 1.55 16.66
CA MET A 442 3.92 1.78 15.24
C MET A 442 3.42 0.58 14.44
N ARG A 443 2.54 0.82 13.45
CA ARG A 443 1.97 -0.22 12.58
C ARG A 443 2.94 -0.75 11.52
N TYR A 444 3.68 0.13 10.85
CA TYR A 444 4.49 -0.23 9.69
C TYR A 444 5.73 0.67 9.62
N PHE A 445 6.89 0.03 9.56
CA PHE A 445 8.21 0.68 9.48
C PHE A 445 8.88 0.31 8.17
N SER A 446 9.42 1.30 7.47
CA SER A 446 10.18 1.08 6.26
C SER A 446 11.37 2.02 6.17
N GLY A 447 12.37 1.64 5.40
CA GLY A 447 13.50 2.53 5.15
C GLY A 447 14.41 2.02 4.05
N TYR A 448 15.43 2.83 3.75
CA TYR A 448 16.42 2.54 2.71
C TYR A 448 17.65 3.42 2.87
N LEU A 449 18.77 2.99 2.31
CA LEU A 449 19.97 3.83 2.19
C LEU A 449 19.79 4.92 1.13
N GLU A 450 20.25 6.12 1.42
CA GLU A 450 20.09 7.29 0.54
C GLU A 450 20.59 7.06 -0.90
N ASN A 451 21.64 6.26 -1.06
CA ASN A 451 22.33 6.01 -2.32
C ASN A 451 21.77 4.83 -3.12
N ASN A 452 20.71 4.18 -2.65
CA ASN A 452 20.10 3.08 -3.40
C ASN A 452 19.50 3.55 -4.73
N ASP A 453 19.54 2.66 -5.73
CA ASP A 453 18.78 2.83 -6.97
C ASP A 453 17.29 2.57 -6.73
N VAL A 454 16.96 1.50 -6.01
CA VAL A 454 15.60 1.22 -5.55
C VAL A 454 15.27 2.09 -4.34
N VAL A 455 14.29 2.98 -4.49
CA VAL A 455 13.86 3.90 -3.43
C VAL A 455 12.36 3.81 -3.17
N ARG A 456 11.95 4.11 -1.94
CA ARG A 456 10.54 4.20 -1.56
C ARG A 456 10.09 5.66 -1.63
N VAL A 457 9.10 5.93 -2.48
CA VAL A 457 8.63 7.30 -2.75
C VAL A 457 7.71 7.75 -1.61
N THR A 458 6.50 7.20 -1.59
CA THR A 458 5.54 7.44 -0.51
C THR A 458 4.85 6.17 -0.02
N GLY A 459 5.13 5.02 -0.65
CA GLY A 459 4.61 3.72 -0.23
C GLY A 459 4.97 2.60 -1.21
N TYR A 460 5.17 2.94 -2.48
CA TYR A 460 5.65 2.07 -3.54
C TYR A 460 7.14 2.31 -3.85
N LEU A 461 7.74 1.36 -4.58
CA LEU A 461 9.14 1.37 -4.95
C LEU A 461 9.35 1.87 -6.38
N VAL A 462 10.38 2.66 -6.63
CA VAL A 462 10.83 2.99 -8.00
C VAL A 462 12.34 2.87 -8.08
N LYS A 463 12.85 2.72 -9.31
CA LYS A 463 14.29 2.82 -9.58
C LYS A 463 14.63 4.22 -10.07
N LYS A 464 15.64 4.86 -9.48
CA LYS A 464 16.16 6.15 -9.96
C LYS A 464 16.61 6.02 -11.43
N SER A 465 17.16 4.88 -11.81
CA SER A 465 17.54 4.57 -13.18
C SER A 465 16.35 4.52 -14.17
N GLU A 466 15.16 4.08 -13.74
CA GLU A 466 13.93 4.15 -14.57
C GLU A 466 13.39 5.59 -14.65
N LEU A 467 13.47 6.37 -13.57
CA LEU A 467 13.12 7.80 -13.61
C LEU A 467 14.01 8.56 -14.61
N ALA A 468 15.31 8.25 -14.63
CA ALA A 468 16.25 8.86 -15.57
C ALA A 468 15.95 8.51 -17.04
N LYS A 469 15.28 7.38 -17.33
CA LYS A 469 14.80 7.06 -18.68
C LYS A 469 13.63 7.96 -19.07
N LEU A 470 12.67 8.14 -18.16
CA LEU A 470 11.53 9.03 -18.37
C LEU A 470 11.98 10.49 -18.56
N ASP A 471 12.96 10.95 -17.78
CA ASP A 471 13.59 12.27 -17.92
C ASP A 471 14.24 12.46 -19.32
N GLN A 472 14.54 11.37 -20.02
CA GLN A 472 15.09 11.35 -21.39
C GLN A 472 14.05 11.01 -22.47
N HIS A 473 12.76 11.02 -22.13
CA HIS A 473 11.65 10.61 -23.01
C HIS A 473 11.80 9.19 -23.59
N LYS A 474 12.39 8.28 -22.81
CA LYS A 474 12.50 6.86 -23.16
C LYS A 474 11.48 6.04 -22.39
N GLN A 475 11.10 4.91 -22.97
CA GLN A 475 10.22 3.95 -22.31
C GLN A 475 10.79 3.47 -20.96
N SER A 476 9.91 3.46 -19.96
CA SER A 476 10.14 2.82 -18.65
C SER A 476 9.32 1.54 -18.59
N LEU A 477 9.93 0.45 -18.11
CA LEU A 477 9.24 -0.84 -18.03
C LEU A 477 8.12 -0.81 -16.98
N ASN A 478 8.39 -0.16 -15.84
CA ASN A 478 7.47 -0.11 -14.70
C ASN A 478 6.43 1.00 -14.89
N ASN A 479 5.16 0.64 -14.74
CA ASN A 479 4.00 1.53 -14.92
C ASN A 479 3.97 2.66 -13.89
N VAL A 480 4.59 2.46 -12.73
CA VAL A 480 4.54 3.38 -11.61
C VAL A 480 5.73 4.36 -11.61
N SER A 481 6.70 4.19 -12.52
CA SER A 481 7.81 5.14 -12.66
C SER A 481 7.31 6.57 -12.93
N ILE A 482 6.23 6.74 -13.69
CA ILE A 482 5.63 8.06 -13.95
C ILE A 482 5.08 8.70 -12.66
N PHE A 483 4.44 7.90 -11.79
CA PHE A 483 3.97 8.38 -10.49
C PHE A 483 5.17 8.73 -9.59
N GLY A 484 6.24 7.93 -9.64
CA GLY A 484 7.50 8.21 -8.94
C GLY A 484 8.15 9.53 -9.39
N GLN A 485 8.17 9.80 -10.69
CA GLN A 485 8.67 11.06 -11.26
C GLN A 485 7.81 12.23 -10.78
N GLY A 486 6.49 12.13 -10.90
CA GLY A 486 5.57 13.17 -10.43
C GLY A 486 5.68 13.46 -8.93
N ALA A 487 5.78 12.43 -8.10
CA ALA A 487 5.94 12.59 -6.65
C ALA A 487 7.31 13.16 -6.25
N ARG A 488 8.39 12.83 -7.00
CA ARG A 488 9.70 13.48 -6.87
C ARG A 488 9.58 14.97 -7.18
N ASP A 489 8.99 15.31 -8.32
CA ASP A 489 9.03 16.66 -8.87
C ASP A 489 8.03 17.62 -8.21
N LYS A 490 6.87 17.11 -7.76
CA LYS A 490 5.78 17.93 -7.19
C LYS A 490 5.72 17.87 -5.66
N GLY A 491 6.12 16.75 -5.05
CA GLY A 491 5.97 16.47 -3.62
C GLY A 491 7.28 16.32 -2.85
N ASN A 492 8.44 16.45 -3.52
CA ASN A 492 9.77 16.24 -2.94
C ASN A 492 9.92 14.88 -2.24
N ALA A 493 9.21 13.84 -2.68
CA ALA A 493 9.10 12.58 -1.94
C ALA A 493 10.45 11.87 -1.68
N LEU A 494 11.50 12.21 -2.43
CA LEU A 494 12.86 11.64 -2.30
C LEU A 494 13.80 12.47 -1.40
N ASP A 495 13.37 13.66 -0.97
CA ASP A 495 14.18 14.63 -0.21
C ASP A 495 13.97 14.54 1.31
N ARG A 496 13.56 13.35 1.77
CA ARG A 496 13.41 13.05 3.20
C ARG A 496 14.70 13.30 3.96
N ARG A 497 14.55 13.63 5.25
CA ARG A 497 15.65 13.70 6.21
C ARG A 497 16.48 12.41 6.16
N VAL A 498 17.81 12.59 6.13
CA VAL A 498 18.76 11.48 6.24
C VAL A 498 19.11 11.31 7.72
N GLU A 499 18.85 10.11 8.25
CA GLU A 499 19.19 9.73 9.61
C GLU A 499 20.70 9.46 9.69
N LYS A 500 21.41 10.46 10.22
CA LYS A 500 22.83 10.36 10.54
C LYS A 500 23.01 9.64 11.86
N ARG A 501 24.09 8.87 11.97
CA ARG A 501 24.46 8.32 13.27
C ARG A 501 24.92 9.47 14.17
N GLU A 502 24.17 9.73 15.25
CA GLU A 502 24.68 10.55 16.35
C GLU A 502 25.83 9.77 17.01
N GLN A 503 26.99 10.41 17.15
CA GLN A 503 28.22 9.78 17.64
C GLN A 503 28.13 9.39 19.12
#